data_AF-A0A6I1JYY2-F1
#
_entry.id   AF-A0A6I1JYY2-F1
#
_cell.length_a   1.000
_cell.length_b   1.000
_cell.length_c   1.000
_cell.angle_alpha   90.00
_cell.angle_beta   90.00
_cell.angle_gamma   90.00
#
_symmetry.space_group_name_H-M   'P 1'
#
loop_
_entity.id
_entity.type
_entity.pdbx_description
1 polymer ?
#
loop_
_entity_poly.entity_id
_entity_poly.type
_entity_poly.pdbx_seq_one_letter_code
_entity_poly.pdbx_strand_id
1 'polypeptide(L)'
;MRFIRRAHLFLGCFFTPLLLFYILTGWYQTVNQNRLKHPSEAETLLQKFRVVHSDQIYPAEQEFEKPSSPRYFKALVVVMSIAATLTIALGLVLSFKLFKPVWPVWLCLALGVLLPMLMLWLGQKR
;
A
#
# COMPACT_ATOMS: atom_id res chain seq x y z
N MET A 1 -6.08 -23.72 -14.01
CA MET A 1 -5.28 -22.65 -14.66
C MET A 1 -6.11 -21.52 -15.25
N ARG A 2 -7.15 -21.78 -16.06
CA ARG A 2 -8.00 -20.71 -16.64
C ARG A 2 -8.69 -19.85 -15.57
N PHE A 3 -9.24 -20.47 -14.52
CA PHE A 3 -9.88 -19.78 -13.40
C PHE A 3 -8.91 -18.89 -12.62
N ILE A 4 -7.76 -19.44 -12.17
CA ILE A 4 -6.72 -18.70 -11.44
C ILE A 4 -6.29 -17.43 -12.20
N ARG A 5 -6.06 -17.54 -13.52
CA ARG A 5 -5.70 -16.38 -14.35
C ARG A 5 -6.83 -15.34 -14.44
N ARG A 6 -8.08 -15.77 -14.61
CA ARG A 6 -9.24 -14.85 -14.64
C ARG A 6 -9.44 -14.16 -13.29
N ALA A 7 -9.36 -14.92 -12.19
CA ALA A 7 -9.48 -14.37 -10.84
C ALA A 7 -8.39 -13.33 -10.57
N HIS A 8 -7.12 -13.66 -10.86
CA HIS A 8 -6.00 -12.73 -10.73
C HIS A 8 -6.18 -11.47 -11.59
N LEU A 9 -6.64 -11.62 -12.84
CA LEU A 9 -6.89 -10.49 -13.74
C LEU A 9 -7.97 -9.54 -13.19
N PHE A 10 -9.15 -10.06 -12.84
CA PHE A 10 -10.27 -9.20 -12.40
C PHE A 10 -10.02 -8.57 -11.04
N LEU A 11 -9.46 -9.31 -10.08
CA LEU A 11 -9.04 -8.75 -8.79
C LEU A 11 -7.96 -7.68 -9.00
N GLY A 12 -6.95 -7.97 -9.83
CA GLY A 12 -5.89 -7.04 -10.17
C GLY A 12 -6.44 -5.75 -10.78
N CYS A 13 -7.24 -5.82 -11.84
CA CYS A 13 -7.75 -4.63 -12.54
C CYS A 13 -8.62 -3.73 -11.64
N PHE A 14 -9.44 -4.30 -10.77
CA PHE A 14 -10.30 -3.50 -9.89
C PHE A 14 -9.50 -2.84 -8.76
N PHE A 15 -8.63 -3.59 -8.09
CA PHE A 15 -7.92 -3.08 -6.90
C PHE A 15 -6.65 -2.29 -7.23
N THR A 16 -6.05 -2.45 -8.42
CA THR A 16 -4.84 -1.72 -8.81
C THR A 16 -4.97 -0.19 -8.70
N PRO A 17 -5.98 0.49 -9.27
CA PRO A 17 -6.08 1.95 -9.14
C PRO A 17 -6.21 2.41 -7.68
N LEU A 18 -6.94 1.65 -6.84
CA LEU A 18 -7.08 1.94 -5.42
C LEU A 18 -5.74 1.78 -4.68
N LEU A 19 -5.04 0.67 -4.94
CA LEU A 19 -3.75 0.38 -4.35
C LEU A 19 -2.67 1.36 -4.82
N LEU A 20 -2.71 1.81 -6.08
CA LEU A 20 -1.80 2.84 -6.59
C LEU A 20 -1.99 4.15 -5.85
N PHE A 21 -3.23 4.60 -5.63
CA PHE A 21 -3.49 5.78 -4.81
C PHE A 21 -2.88 5.62 -3.40
N TYR A 22 -3.11 4.47 -2.77
CA TYR A 22 -2.59 4.19 -1.42
C TYR A 22 -1.04 4.12 -1.40
N ILE A 23 -0.41 3.48 -2.37
CA ILE A 23 1.05 3.37 -2.47
C ILE A 23 1.70 4.73 -2.73
N LEU A 24 1.16 5.52 -3.67
CA LEU A 24 1.73 6.82 -4.03
C LEU A 24 1.64 7.82 -2.86
N THR A 25 0.52 7.84 -2.15
CA THR A 25 0.36 8.66 -0.95
C THR A 25 1.28 8.21 0.19
N GLY A 26 1.50 6.90 0.35
CA GLY A 26 2.42 6.36 1.34
C GLY A 26 3.89 6.66 1.02
N TRP A 27 4.29 6.49 -0.24
CA TRP A 27 5.62 6.88 -0.72
C TRP A 27 5.89 8.38 -0.51
N TYR A 28 4.91 9.24 -0.81
CA TYR A 28 5.06 10.66 -0.57
C TYR A 28 5.33 10.98 0.92
N GLN A 29 4.75 10.22 1.85
CA GLN A 29 5.00 10.36 3.28
C GLN A 29 6.38 9.86 3.70
N THR A 30 6.90 8.78 3.11
CA THR A 30 8.24 8.27 3.48
C THR A 30 9.36 9.26 3.17
N VAL A 31 9.21 10.05 2.09
CA VAL A 31 10.18 11.08 1.69
C VAL A 31 9.90 12.46 2.31
N ASN A 32 8.70 12.70 2.86
CA ASN A 32 8.33 13.95 3.53
C ASN A 32 7.94 13.72 4.99
N GLN A 33 8.95 13.62 5.86
CA GLN A 33 8.78 13.25 7.27
C GLN A 33 8.19 14.35 8.17
N ASN A 34 7.96 15.55 7.65
CA ASN A 34 7.32 16.64 8.39
C ASN A 34 5.84 16.33 8.64
N ARG A 35 5.58 15.71 9.79
CA ARG A 35 4.24 15.37 10.27
C ARG A 35 3.49 16.62 10.74
N LEU A 36 2.25 16.79 10.27
CA LEU A 36 1.33 17.78 10.82
C LEU A 36 0.96 17.36 12.25
N LYS A 37 0.94 18.31 13.19
CA LYS A 37 0.58 18.01 14.58
C LYS A 37 -0.92 17.75 14.73
N HIS A 38 -1.73 18.40 13.88
CA HIS A 38 -3.17 18.21 13.81
C HIS A 38 -3.67 18.19 12.36
N PRO A 39 -4.68 17.37 12.00
CA PRO A 39 -5.21 17.31 10.63
C PRO A 39 -5.72 18.66 10.09
N SER A 40 -6.14 19.57 10.97
CA SER A 40 -6.56 20.93 10.63
C SER A 40 -5.45 21.82 10.08
N GLU A 41 -4.17 21.44 10.25
CA GLU A 41 -3.02 22.18 9.69
C GLU A 41 -2.82 21.88 8.17
N ALA A 42 -3.63 21.00 7.58
CA ALA A 42 -3.55 20.63 6.18
C ALA A 42 -4.31 21.60 5.26
N GLU A 43 -3.66 22.70 4.87
CA GLU A 43 -4.26 23.71 3.99
C GLU A 43 -4.24 23.30 2.51
N THR A 44 -3.13 22.71 2.06
CA THR A 44 -2.92 22.34 0.64
C THR A 44 -3.34 20.91 0.34
N LEU A 45 -3.73 20.62 -0.92
CA LEU A 45 -4.07 19.26 -1.36
C LEU A 45 -2.93 18.24 -1.09
N LEU A 46 -1.68 18.67 -1.23
CA LEU A 46 -0.50 17.83 -0.94
C LEU A 46 -0.36 17.53 0.56
N GLN A 47 -0.68 18.48 1.44
CA GLN A 47 -0.73 18.24 2.88
C GLN A 47 -1.87 17.30 3.26
N LYS A 48 -3.04 17.39 2.61
CA LYS A 48 -4.17 16.48 2.86
C LYS A 48 -3.84 15.03 2.51
N PHE A 49 -3.05 14.77 1.47
CA PHE A 49 -2.55 13.42 1.16
C PHE A 49 -1.60 12.84 2.22
N ARG A 50 -1.00 13.66 3.09
CA ARG A 50 -0.18 13.18 4.21
C ARG A 50 -1.02 12.60 5.36
N VAL A 51 -2.30 12.93 5.40
CA VAL A 51 -3.23 12.47 6.46
C VAL A 51 -3.80 11.08 6.15
N VAL A 52 -3.70 10.64 4.88
CA VAL A 52 -4.28 9.39 4.37
C VAL A 52 -3.78 8.14 5.12
N HIS A 53 -2.48 8.06 5.43
CA HIS A 53 -1.91 6.90 6.15
C HIS A 53 -1.77 7.10 7.66
N SER A 54 -1.72 8.35 8.15
CA SER A 54 -1.63 8.63 9.59
C SER A 54 -3.00 8.54 10.27
N ASP A 55 -3.97 9.31 9.76
CA ASP A 55 -5.26 9.51 10.42
C ASP A 55 -6.42 8.93 9.60
N GLN A 56 -6.18 8.56 8.34
CA GLN A 56 -7.14 7.85 7.47
C GLN A 56 -8.44 8.64 7.25
N ILE A 57 -8.30 9.96 7.23
CA ILE A 57 -9.37 10.93 7.00
C ILE A 57 -8.97 11.90 5.90
N TYR A 58 -9.97 12.60 5.36
CA TYR A 58 -9.75 13.79 4.56
C TYR A 58 -10.14 15.01 5.41
N PRO A 59 -9.19 15.83 5.86
CA PRO A 59 -9.48 16.89 6.82
C PRO A 59 -10.36 17.98 6.20
N ALA A 60 -11.42 18.33 6.92
CA ALA A 60 -12.31 19.44 6.60
C ALA A 60 -11.89 20.71 7.35
N GLU A 61 -12.35 21.88 6.90
CA GLU A 61 -12.02 23.16 7.55
C GLU A 61 -12.54 23.23 9.00
N GLN A 62 -13.61 22.49 9.32
CA GLN A 62 -14.27 22.45 10.63
C GLN A 62 -13.90 21.20 11.45
N GLU A 63 -12.69 20.65 11.27
CA GLU A 63 -12.27 19.39 11.92
C GLU A 63 -12.33 19.44 13.46
N PHE A 64 -12.17 20.63 14.07
CA PHE A 64 -12.29 20.81 15.52
C PHE A 64 -13.73 20.70 16.04
N GLU A 65 -14.70 21.15 15.26
CA GLU A 65 -16.12 21.16 15.66
C GLU A 65 -16.80 19.84 15.26
N LYS A 66 -16.41 19.28 14.11
CA LYS A 66 -16.97 18.04 13.57
C LYS A 66 -15.84 17.16 13.03
N PRO A 67 -15.26 16.29 13.87
CA PRO A 67 -14.15 15.45 13.47
C PRO A 67 -14.57 14.45 12.41
N SER A 68 -13.72 14.31 11.39
CA SER A 68 -13.85 13.34 10.31
C SER A 68 -13.64 11.92 10.85
N SER A 69 -14.45 10.98 10.36
CA SER A 69 -14.35 9.58 10.79
C SER A 69 -13.51 8.75 9.82
N PRO A 70 -12.51 7.99 10.31
CA PRO A 70 -11.72 7.11 9.44
C PRO A 70 -12.43 5.80 9.10
N ARG A 71 -13.63 5.54 9.62
CA ARG A 71 -14.28 4.22 9.60
C ARG A 71 -14.41 3.63 8.19
N TYR A 72 -14.86 4.43 7.22
CA TYR A 72 -15.06 3.95 5.84
C TYR A 72 -13.75 3.70 5.12
N PHE A 73 -12.78 4.59 5.29
CA PHE A 73 -11.47 4.42 4.66
C PHE A 73 -10.70 3.26 5.30
N LYS A 74 -10.80 3.05 6.62
CA LYS A 74 -10.31 1.86 7.32
C LYS A 74 -10.86 0.58 6.73
N ALA A 75 -12.19 0.50 6.57
CA ALA A 75 -12.84 -0.67 5.98
C ALA A 75 -12.34 -0.91 4.55
N LEU A 76 -12.21 0.15 3.75
CA LEU A 76 -11.68 0.06 2.39
C LEU A 76 -10.24 -0.46 2.37
N VAL A 77 -9.36 0.08 3.22
CA VAL A 77 -7.95 -0.37 3.33
C VAL A 77 -7.89 -1.85 3.70
N VAL A 78 -8.70 -2.32 4.67
CA VAL A 78 -8.76 -3.75 5.04
C VAL A 78 -9.16 -4.61 3.85
N VAL A 79 -10.21 -4.23 3.12
CA VAL A 79 -10.65 -4.96 1.92
C VAL A 79 -9.57 -4.97 0.85
N MET A 80 -8.92 -3.83 0.61
CA MET A 80 -7.81 -3.71 -0.34
C MET A 80 -6.62 -4.59 0.07
N SER A 81 -6.26 -4.65 1.35
CA SER A 81 -5.17 -5.49 1.85
C SER A 81 -5.46 -6.98 1.66
N ILE A 82 -6.69 -7.42 1.93
CA ILE A 82 -7.11 -8.81 1.69
C ILE A 82 -7.03 -9.12 0.20
N ALA A 83 -7.60 -8.26 -0.65
CA ALA A 83 -7.61 -8.47 -2.10
C ALA A 83 -6.21 -8.44 -2.71
N ALA A 84 -5.34 -7.52 -2.27
CA ALA A 84 -3.94 -7.45 -2.68
C ALA A 84 -3.19 -8.74 -2.30
N THR A 85 -3.37 -9.23 -1.07
CA THR A 85 -2.75 -10.48 -0.59
C THR A 85 -3.18 -11.67 -1.43
N LEU A 86 -4.48 -11.80 -1.72
CA LEU A 86 -5.00 -12.86 -2.59
C LEU A 86 -4.42 -12.75 -4.00
N THR A 87 -4.36 -11.53 -4.55
CA THR A 87 -3.81 -11.29 -5.91
C THR A 87 -2.33 -11.64 -5.98
N ILE A 88 -1.54 -11.30 -4.95
CA ILE A 88 -0.13 -11.68 -4.82
C ILE A 88 0.00 -13.21 -4.77
N ALA A 89 -0.77 -13.89 -3.92
CA ALA A 89 -0.73 -15.35 -3.80
C ALA A 89 -1.07 -16.04 -5.14
N LEU A 90 -2.10 -15.56 -5.85
CA LEU A 90 -2.44 -16.06 -7.18
C LEU A 90 -1.29 -15.83 -8.18
N GLY A 91 -0.67 -14.65 -8.14
CA GLY A 91 0.50 -14.31 -8.96
C GLY A 91 1.68 -15.24 -8.73
N LEU A 92 2.03 -15.51 -7.46
CA LEU A 92 3.10 -16.44 -7.09
C LEU A 92 2.84 -17.85 -7.62
N VAL A 93 1.62 -18.36 -7.43
CA VAL A 93 1.22 -19.68 -7.94
C VAL A 93 1.37 -19.75 -9.46
N LEU A 94 1.00 -18.66 -10.17
CA LEU A 94 1.17 -18.59 -11.62
C LEU A 94 2.64 -18.56 -12.02
N SER A 95 3.50 -17.79 -11.34
CA SER A 95 4.93 -17.69 -11.64
C SER A 95 5.64 -19.04 -11.55
N PHE A 96 5.41 -19.82 -10.50
CA PHE A 96 6.04 -21.15 -10.36
C PHE A 96 5.51 -22.21 -11.34
N LYS A 97 4.25 -22.05 -11.77
CA LYS A 97 3.62 -22.98 -12.72
C LYS A 97 3.96 -22.69 -14.17
N LEU A 98 4.12 -21.42 -14.53
CA LEU A 98 4.33 -20.99 -15.92
C LEU A 98 5.81 -20.82 -16.28
N PHE A 99 6.67 -20.49 -15.31
CA PHE A 99 8.07 -20.19 -15.58
C PHE A 99 8.99 -21.38 -15.26
N LYS A 100 9.83 -21.78 -16.23
CA LYS A 100 10.87 -22.81 -16.07
C LYS A 100 12.15 -22.33 -16.77
N PRO A 101 13.33 -22.41 -16.13
CA PRO A 101 13.59 -22.94 -14.78
C PRO A 101 13.08 -22.00 -13.66
N VAL A 102 12.75 -22.56 -12.48
CA VAL A 102 12.13 -21.81 -11.36
C VAL A 102 13.10 -21.00 -10.51
N TRP A 103 14.41 -21.17 -10.68
CA TRP A 103 15.41 -20.51 -9.83
C TRP A 103 15.34 -18.97 -9.84
N PRO A 104 15.04 -18.27 -10.97
CA PRO A 104 14.93 -16.81 -10.94
C PRO A 104 13.74 -16.35 -10.09
N VAL A 105 12.67 -17.14 -10.02
CA VAL A 105 11.52 -16.86 -9.15
C VAL A 105 11.95 -16.87 -7.69
N TRP A 106 12.71 -17.88 -7.27
CA TRP A 106 13.27 -17.96 -5.92
C TRP A 106 14.22 -16.81 -5.61
N LEU A 107 15.12 -16.47 -6.55
CA LEU A 107 16.03 -15.34 -6.37
C LEU A 107 15.25 -14.03 -6.15
N CYS A 108 14.25 -13.73 -6.98
CA CYS A 108 13.43 -12.53 -6.83
C CYS A 108 12.70 -12.47 -5.48
N LEU A 109 12.17 -13.60 -5.00
CA LEU A 109 11.50 -13.67 -3.69
C LEU A 109 12.47 -13.44 -2.54
N ALA A 110 13.64 -14.07 -2.58
CA ALA A 110 14.67 -13.87 -1.58
C ALA A 110 15.13 -12.41 -1.54
N LEU A 111 15.43 -11.81 -2.69
CA LEU A 111 15.83 -10.41 -2.79
C LEU A 111 14.74 -9.45 -2.29
N GLY A 112 13.47 -9.72 -2.61
CA GLY A 112 12.34 -8.90 -2.17
C GLY A 112 12.18 -8.81 -0.65
N VAL A 113 12.63 -9.83 0.09
CA VAL A 113 12.61 -9.85 1.56
C VAL A 113 13.93 -9.34 2.13
N LEU A 114 15.06 -9.78 1.59
CA LEU A 114 16.39 -9.45 2.11
C LEU A 114 16.76 -7.97 1.93
N LEU A 115 16.39 -7.37 0.78
CA LEU A 115 16.75 -5.99 0.46
C LEU A 115 16.20 -4.97 1.47
N PRO A 116 14.89 -4.94 1.82
CA PRO A 116 14.39 -3.99 2.81
C PRO A 116 15.00 -4.21 4.20
N MET A 117 15.21 -5.47 4.62
CA MET A 117 15.86 -5.76 5.90
C MET A 117 17.30 -5.24 5.94
N LEU A 118 18.06 -5.43 4.86
CA LEU A 118 19.42 -4.92 4.73
C LEU A 118 19.44 -3.38 4.79
N MET A 119 18.53 -2.71 4.08
CA MET A 119 18.42 -1.25 4.09
C MET A 119 18.11 -0.71 5.49
N LEU A 120 17.19 -1.34 6.22
CA LEU A 120 16.88 -0.96 7.60
C LEU A 120 18.06 -1.17 8.54
N TRP A 121 18.76 -2.30 8.40
CA TRP A 121 19.94 -2.62 9.21
C TRP A 121 21.08 -1.62 8.97
N LEU A 122 21.39 -1.29 7.72
CA LEU A 122 22.39 -0.26 7.38
C LEU A 122 22.02 1.13 7.87
N GLY A 123 20.71 1.42 8.00
CA GLY A 123 20.20 2.69 8.52
C GLY A 123 20.25 2.84 10.04
N GLN A 124 20.62 1.79 10.79
CA GLN A 124 20.75 1.88 12.25
C GLN A 124 21.93 2.80 12.61
N LYS A 125 21.65 3.93 13.27
CA LYS A 125 22.69 4.72 13.95
C LYS A 125 23.26 3.87 15.10
N ARG A 126 24.56 3.61 15.07
CA ARG A 126 25.31 3.11 16.23
C ARG A 126 25.61 4.24 17.19
#